data_AF-A0A2E7HEH7-F1
#
_entry.id   AF-A0A2E7HEH7-F1
#
_cell.length_a   1.000
_cell.length_b   1.000
_cell.length_c   1.000
_cell.angle_alpha   90.00
_cell.angle_beta   90.00
_cell.angle_gamma   90.00
#
_symmetry.space_group_name_H-M   'P 1'
#
loop_
_entity.id
_entity.type
_entity.pdbx_description
1 polymer ?
#
loop_
_entity_poly.entity_id
_entity_poly.type
_entity_poly.pdbx_seq_one_letter_code
_entity_poly.pdbx_strand_id
1 'polypeptide(L)'
;MHSAARFYFEAIAPRIHDDKASRIVDKMPVKHLFAPLIALMRRHPLDFGLSCFQAGFGYGYASDLADTGRAHRVFADIMDRWHALLGSRIHAVRYEKLVSNPADEIARRLEHCGMAFHPDCAAPGEQGGLIKTASVTQVCRPISDRSVGRWKRCEDELAPMIEAMGGMDWIQRHHHAG
;
A
#
# COMPACT_ATOMS: atom_id res chain seq x y z
N MET A 1 17.81 11.18 -25.14
CA MET A 1 17.16 10.11 -24.35
C MET A 1 16.27 10.79 -23.31
N HIS A 2 14.95 10.80 -23.52
CA HIS A 2 14.01 11.35 -22.52
C HIS A 2 13.94 10.36 -21.34
N SER A 3 14.24 10.80 -20.12
CA SER A 3 14.23 9.91 -18.94
C SER A 3 12.81 9.48 -18.59
N ALA A 4 12.63 8.24 -18.11
CA ALA A 4 11.32 7.72 -17.69
C ALA A 4 10.60 8.62 -16.66
N ALA A 5 11.36 9.34 -15.83
CA ALA A 5 10.83 10.32 -14.90
C ALA A 5 10.12 11.48 -15.62
N ARG A 6 10.69 11.99 -16.71
CA ARG A 6 10.07 13.08 -17.49
C ARG A 6 8.76 12.63 -18.13
N PHE A 7 8.73 11.44 -18.72
CA PHE A 7 7.51 10.86 -19.25
C PHE A 7 6.42 10.72 -18.18
N TYR A 8 6.79 10.25 -16.98
CA TYR A 8 5.87 10.16 -15.85
C TYR A 8 5.31 11.52 -15.44
N PHE A 9 6.17 12.54 -15.29
CA PHE A 9 5.74 13.90 -14.96
C PHE A 9 4.79 14.48 -16.02
N GLU A 10 5.10 14.33 -17.30
CA GLU A 10 4.23 14.75 -18.40
C GLU A 10 2.88 14.04 -18.35
N ALA A 11 2.85 12.74 -18.00
CA ALA A 11 1.61 11.96 -17.89
C ALA A 11 0.73 12.35 -16.70
N ILE A 12 1.31 12.82 -15.58
CA ILE A 12 0.55 13.26 -14.40
C ILE A 12 0.26 14.75 -14.37
N ALA A 13 0.97 15.57 -15.15
CA ALA A 13 0.84 17.04 -15.16
C ALA A 13 -0.61 17.53 -15.28
N PRO A 14 -1.48 16.95 -16.16
CA PRO A 14 -2.88 17.38 -16.25
C PRO A 14 -3.73 17.10 -14.99
N ARG A 15 -3.22 16.31 -14.04
CA ARG A 15 -3.88 15.94 -12.78
C ARG A 15 -3.34 16.71 -11.57
N ILE A 16 -2.38 17.60 -11.77
CA ILE A 16 -1.86 18.47 -10.71
C ILE A 16 -2.76 19.70 -10.65
N HIS A 17 -3.45 19.86 -9.52
CA HIS A 17 -4.44 20.93 -9.33
C HIS A 17 -3.91 22.11 -8.49
N ASP A 18 -2.72 21.98 -7.91
CA ASP A 18 -2.05 22.99 -7.10
C ASP A 18 -0.66 23.27 -7.71
N ASP A 19 -0.51 24.44 -8.32
CA ASP A 19 0.71 24.93 -8.96
C ASP A 19 1.76 25.40 -7.95
N LYS A 20 1.38 25.57 -6.67
CA LYS A 20 2.28 25.94 -5.57
C LYS A 20 2.80 24.73 -4.80
N ALA A 21 2.30 23.53 -5.08
CA ALA A 21 2.74 22.32 -4.41
C ALA A 21 4.22 22.04 -4.68
N SER A 22 5.02 21.94 -3.61
CA SER A 22 6.46 21.65 -3.69
C SER A 22 6.77 20.16 -3.84
N ARG A 23 5.75 19.30 -3.66
CA ARG A 23 5.81 17.83 -3.71
C ARG A 23 4.49 17.28 -4.27
N ILE A 24 4.58 16.16 -4.99
CA ILE A 24 3.41 15.46 -5.55
C ILE A 24 3.37 14.05 -4.98
N VAL A 25 2.23 13.66 -4.43
CA VAL A 25 1.96 12.29 -3.99
C VAL A 25 0.93 11.67 -4.93
N ASP A 26 1.37 10.77 -5.81
CA ASP A 26 0.48 10.00 -6.67
C ASP A 26 0.23 8.63 -6.04
N LYS A 27 -0.92 8.47 -5.38
CA LYS A 27 -1.32 7.22 -4.72
C LYS A 27 -2.23 6.40 -5.63
N MET A 28 -1.67 5.40 -6.31
CA MET A 28 -2.42 4.30 -6.92
C MET A 28 -1.71 2.96 -6.71
N PRO A 29 -2.40 1.88 -6.28
CA PRO A 29 -1.78 0.59 -5.97
C PRO A 29 -0.91 -0.02 -7.08
N VAL A 30 -1.18 0.32 -8.35
CA VAL A 30 -0.54 -0.30 -9.54
C VAL A 30 0.49 0.62 -10.22
N LYS A 31 0.69 1.87 -9.76
CA LYS A 31 1.58 2.85 -10.43
C LYS A 31 3.06 2.74 -10.07
N HIS A 32 3.48 1.70 -9.36
CA HIS A 32 4.87 1.48 -8.93
C HIS A 32 5.89 1.38 -10.09
N LEU A 33 5.43 1.29 -11.34
CA LEU A 33 6.26 1.15 -12.53
C LEU A 33 7.03 2.42 -12.94
N PHE A 34 6.70 3.60 -12.41
CA PHE A 34 7.22 4.88 -12.97
C PHE A 34 7.64 5.94 -11.95
N ALA A 35 7.46 5.71 -10.64
CA ALA A 35 7.76 6.71 -9.63
C ALA A 35 9.25 6.71 -9.22
N PRO A 36 9.90 7.88 -9.06
CA PRO A 36 11.31 7.99 -8.68
C PRO A 36 11.58 7.59 -7.21
N LEU A 37 10.54 7.58 -6.37
CA LEU A 37 10.54 7.16 -4.97
C LEU A 37 9.29 6.32 -4.73
N ILE A 38 9.45 5.10 -4.20
CA ILE A 38 8.32 4.20 -3.92
C ILE A 38 8.20 4.04 -2.42
N ALA A 39 7.17 4.66 -1.85
CA ALA A 39 6.80 4.44 -0.46
C ALA A 39 5.75 3.31 -0.40
N LEU A 40 6.26 2.09 -0.28
CA LEU A 40 5.48 0.85 -0.35
C LEU A 40 4.76 0.60 0.98
N MET A 41 3.46 0.31 0.92
CA MET A 41 2.71 -0.21 2.06
C MET A 41 2.60 -1.72 1.95
N ARG A 42 3.08 -2.44 2.96
CA ARG A 42 2.93 -3.90 3.08
C ARG A 42 1.93 -4.18 4.19
N ARG A 43 1.01 -5.11 3.95
CA ARG A 43 0.06 -5.60 4.96
C ARG A 43 0.08 -7.12 4.92
N HIS A 44 -0.35 -7.77 6.00
CA HIS A 44 -0.54 -9.22 6.00
C HIS A 44 -1.32 -9.66 4.76
N PRO A 45 -0.79 -10.60 3.95
CA PRO A 45 -1.39 -10.99 2.67
C PRO A 45 -2.88 -11.35 2.79
N LEU A 46 -3.24 -12.11 3.83
CA LEU A 46 -4.61 -12.54 4.09
C LEU A 46 -5.55 -11.39 4.51
N ASP A 47 -5.08 -10.42 5.31
CA ASP A 47 -5.89 -9.23 5.63
C ASP A 47 -6.10 -8.33 4.40
N PHE A 48 -5.09 -8.25 3.52
CA PHE A 48 -5.20 -7.54 2.25
C PHE A 48 -6.23 -8.20 1.34
N GLY A 49 -6.11 -9.50 1.08
CA GLY A 49 -7.01 -10.19 0.17
C GLY A 49 -8.45 -10.23 0.67
N LEU A 50 -8.66 -10.49 1.97
CA LEU A 50 -9.99 -10.39 2.59
C LEU A 50 -10.59 -9.00 2.38
N SER A 51 -9.80 -7.93 2.55
CA SER A 51 -10.26 -6.57 2.32
C SER A 51 -10.60 -6.31 0.85
N CYS A 52 -9.81 -6.84 -0.09
CA CYS A 52 -10.07 -6.71 -1.52
C CYS A 52 -11.35 -7.43 -1.94
N PHE A 53 -11.52 -8.67 -1.45
CA PHE A 53 -12.69 -9.49 -1.71
C PHE A 53 -13.97 -8.84 -1.17
N GLN A 54 -13.95 -8.36 0.07
CA GLN A 54 -15.11 -7.70 0.69
C GLN A 54 -15.46 -6.35 0.04
N ALA A 55 -14.46 -5.59 -0.39
CA ALA A 55 -14.68 -4.26 -0.97
C ALA A 55 -15.18 -4.31 -2.42
N GLY A 56 -15.01 -5.44 -3.13
CA GLY A 56 -15.46 -5.60 -4.51
C GLY A 56 -14.86 -4.55 -5.45
N PHE A 57 -13.55 -4.30 -5.38
CA PHE A 57 -12.85 -3.19 -6.07
C PHE A 57 -12.94 -3.21 -7.62
N GLY A 58 -13.75 -4.07 -8.24
CA GLY A 58 -13.92 -4.15 -9.70
C GLY A 58 -12.69 -4.68 -10.43
N TYR A 59 -11.64 -5.10 -9.72
CA TYR A 59 -10.51 -5.81 -10.30
C TYR A 59 -10.85 -7.29 -10.39
N GLY A 60 -10.65 -7.91 -11.56
CA GLY A 60 -11.00 -9.32 -11.79
C GLY A 60 -10.39 -10.27 -10.75
N TYR A 61 -9.18 -9.99 -10.28
CA TYR A 61 -8.53 -10.82 -9.26
C TYR A 61 -9.20 -10.74 -7.89
N ALA A 62 -9.92 -9.67 -7.58
CA ALA A 62 -10.49 -9.44 -6.26
C ALA A 62 -11.83 -10.15 -6.06
N SER A 63 -12.39 -10.77 -7.10
CA SER A 63 -13.68 -11.47 -7.04
C SER A 63 -13.54 -12.98 -6.79
N ASP A 64 -12.32 -13.51 -6.82
CA ASP A 64 -12.00 -14.91 -6.54
C ASP A 64 -10.80 -14.98 -5.59
N LEU A 65 -10.90 -15.84 -4.58
CA LEU A 65 -9.88 -15.94 -3.53
C LEU A 65 -8.57 -16.56 -4.06
N ALA A 66 -8.64 -17.51 -4.98
CA ALA A 66 -7.45 -18.11 -5.56
C ALA A 66 -6.76 -17.13 -6.52
N ASP A 67 -7.51 -16.35 -7.31
CA ASP A 67 -6.97 -15.26 -8.13
C ASP A 67 -6.35 -14.16 -7.27
N THR A 68 -6.98 -13.82 -6.13
CA THR A 68 -6.40 -12.87 -5.17
C THR A 68 -5.04 -13.37 -4.66
N GLY A 69 -4.94 -14.66 -4.32
CA GLY A 69 -3.68 -15.29 -3.91
C GLY A 69 -2.61 -15.26 -5.01
N ARG A 70 -2.97 -15.63 -6.24
CA ARG A 70 -2.08 -15.57 -7.41
C ARG A 70 -1.59 -14.15 -7.70
N ALA A 71 -2.50 -13.18 -7.70
CA ALA A 71 -2.17 -11.77 -7.94
C ALA A 71 -1.22 -11.23 -6.87
N HIS A 72 -1.40 -11.62 -5.61
CA HIS A 72 -0.51 -11.22 -4.53
C HIS A 72 0.91 -11.79 -4.70
N ARG A 73 1.05 -13.04 -5.17
CA ARG A 73 2.37 -13.60 -5.48
C ARG A 73 3.07 -12.83 -6.59
N VAL A 74 2.37 -12.56 -7.68
CA VAL A 74 2.91 -11.75 -8.78
C VAL A 74 3.36 -10.39 -8.25
N PHE A 75 2.57 -9.77 -7.38
CA PHE A 75 2.95 -8.53 -6.73
C PHE A 75 4.21 -8.66 -5.85
N ALA A 76 4.32 -9.73 -5.06
CA ALA A 76 5.51 -9.99 -4.23
C ALA A 76 6.77 -10.14 -5.09
N ASP A 77 6.72 -10.95 -6.16
CA ASP A 77 7.84 -11.15 -7.08
C ASP A 77 8.27 -9.84 -7.77
N ILE A 78 7.29 -9.03 -8.19
CA ILE A 78 7.52 -7.69 -8.75
C ILE A 78 8.21 -6.80 -7.71
N MET A 79 7.75 -6.82 -6.46
CA MET A 79 8.32 -5.99 -5.41
C MET A 79 9.74 -6.41 -5.02
N ASP A 80 10.04 -7.71 -5.01
CA ASP A 80 11.41 -8.20 -4.78
C ASP A 80 12.35 -7.74 -5.91
N ARG A 81 11.87 -7.80 -7.15
CA ARG A 81 12.62 -7.29 -8.30
C ARG A 81 12.87 -5.79 -8.19
N TRP A 82 11.87 -5.01 -7.78
CA TRP A 82 12.03 -3.58 -7.56
C TRP A 82 13.00 -3.27 -6.42
N HIS A 83 12.95 -4.00 -5.30
CA HIS A 83 13.92 -3.82 -4.21
C HIS A 83 15.34 -4.11 -4.69
N ALA A 84 15.54 -5.17 -5.48
CA ALA A 84 16.86 -5.48 -6.04
C ALA A 84 17.39 -4.39 -6.98
N LEU A 85 16.53 -3.72 -7.74
CA LEU A 85 16.92 -2.70 -8.73
C LEU A 85 17.05 -1.28 -8.14
N LEU A 86 16.17 -0.94 -7.19
CA LEU A 86 16.04 0.42 -6.67
C LEU A 86 16.69 0.58 -5.30
N GLY A 87 16.90 -0.51 -4.57
CA GLY A 87 17.57 -0.53 -3.27
C GLY A 87 16.92 0.42 -2.28
N SER A 88 17.72 1.32 -1.72
CA SER A 88 17.28 2.32 -0.75
C SER A 88 16.25 3.31 -1.30
N ARG A 89 15.97 3.37 -2.61
CA ARG A 89 14.88 4.21 -3.14
C ARG A 89 13.48 3.66 -2.87
N ILE A 90 13.38 2.47 -2.29
CA ILE A 90 12.10 1.91 -1.81
C ILE A 90 12.12 1.92 -0.30
N HIS A 91 11.11 2.56 0.28
CA HIS A 91 10.85 2.50 1.71
C HIS A 91 9.55 1.73 1.95
N ALA A 92 9.70 0.51 2.45
CA ALA A 92 8.58 -0.35 2.80
C ALA A 92 8.13 -0.09 4.24
N VAL A 93 6.86 0.23 4.42
CA VAL A 93 6.21 0.38 5.72
C VAL A 93 5.26 -0.79 5.92
N ARG A 94 5.35 -1.47 7.07
CA ARG A 94 4.38 -2.49 7.48
C ARG A 94 3.17 -1.80 8.07
N TYR A 95 1.99 -2.09 7.53
CA TYR A 95 0.73 -1.52 7.97
C TYR A 95 0.49 -1.75 9.46
N GLU A 96 0.83 -2.94 9.96
CA GLU A 96 0.70 -3.31 11.37
C GLU A 96 1.57 -2.44 12.28
N LYS A 97 2.78 -2.06 11.82
CA LYS A 97 3.63 -1.11 12.53
C LYS A 97 3.06 0.31 12.45
N LEU A 98 2.59 0.72 11.27
CA LEU A 98 2.01 2.05 11.07
C LEU A 98 0.81 2.28 11.99
N VAL A 99 -0.10 1.32 12.12
CA VAL A 99 -1.30 1.52 12.95
C VAL A 99 -1.05 1.40 14.44
N SER A 100 0.03 0.71 14.85
CA SER A 100 0.42 0.58 16.26
C SER A 100 1.35 1.70 16.73
N ASN A 101 2.12 2.29 15.83
CA ASN A 101 2.99 3.44 16.11
C ASN A 101 2.96 4.47 14.95
N PRO A 102 1.84 5.21 14.78
CA PRO A 102 1.66 6.07 13.62
C PRO A 102 2.66 7.22 13.53
N ALA A 103 2.91 7.91 14.65
CA ALA A 103 3.78 9.08 14.66
C ALA A 103 5.20 8.73 14.19
N ASP A 104 5.79 7.68 14.76
CA ASP A 104 7.17 7.30 14.44
C ASP A 104 7.29 6.74 13.02
N GLU A 105 6.35 5.90 12.57
CA GLU A 105 6.40 5.33 11.21
C GLU A 105 6.16 6.40 10.14
N ILE A 106 5.29 7.38 10.41
CA ILE A 106 5.06 8.51 9.51
C ILE A 106 6.30 9.40 9.49
N ALA A 107 6.90 9.71 10.64
CA ALA A 107 8.12 10.51 10.71
C ALA A 107 9.27 9.87 9.92
N ARG A 108 9.53 8.56 10.12
CA ARG A 108 10.54 7.81 9.36
C ARG A 108 10.29 7.86 7.84
N ARG A 109 9.03 7.73 7.44
CA ARG A 109 8.63 7.79 6.03
C ARG A 109 8.82 9.18 5.44
N LEU A 110 8.50 10.24 6.19
CA LEU A 110 8.69 11.62 5.75
C LEU A 110 10.19 11.94 5.64
N GLU A 111 10.99 11.53 6.62
CA GLU A 111 12.44 11.65 6.60
C GLU A 111 13.05 10.96 5.36
N HIS A 112 12.59 9.74 5.05
CA HIS A 112 12.98 9.03 3.84
C HIS A 112 12.69 9.82 2.54
N CYS A 113 11.58 10.57 2.53
CA CYS A 113 11.20 11.45 1.42
C CYS A 113 11.89 12.83 1.47
N GLY A 114 12.77 13.09 2.44
CA GLY A 114 13.39 14.40 2.66
C GLY A 114 12.38 15.48 3.10
N MET A 115 11.37 15.10 3.89
CA MET A 115 10.33 15.97 4.42
C MET A 115 10.35 15.99 5.96
N ALA A 116 10.03 17.15 6.54
CA ALA A 116 9.86 17.29 7.97
C ALA A 116 8.51 16.71 8.43
N PHE A 117 8.48 16.14 9.63
CA PHE A 117 7.25 15.69 10.26
C PHE A 117 6.39 16.88 10.72
N HIS A 118 5.08 16.77 10.52
CA HIS A 118 4.07 17.68 11.08
C HIS A 118 3.04 16.86 11.87
N PRO A 119 2.60 17.29 13.07
CA PRO A 119 1.66 16.54 13.91
C PRO A 119 0.38 16.11 13.18
N ASP A 120 -0.16 16.99 12.32
CA ASP A 120 -1.36 16.72 11.52
C ASP A 120 -1.23 15.50 10.61
N CYS A 121 -0.01 15.10 10.24
CA CYS A 121 0.20 13.88 9.45
C CYS A 121 -0.27 12.62 10.20
N ALA A 122 -0.26 12.63 11.53
CA ALA A 122 -0.76 11.54 12.37
C ALA A 122 -2.28 11.65 12.69
N ALA A 123 -2.95 12.73 12.25
CA ALA A 123 -4.36 13.01 12.51
C ALA A 123 -5.18 13.26 11.21
N PRO A 124 -5.24 12.28 10.28
CA PRO A 124 -5.82 12.48 8.95
C PRO A 124 -7.33 12.79 8.93
N GLY A 125 -8.06 12.47 10.01
CA GLY A 125 -9.51 12.67 10.11
C GLY A 125 -9.95 14.10 10.47
N GLU A 126 -9.02 14.97 10.87
CA GLU A 126 -9.33 16.35 11.27
C GLU A 126 -9.19 17.35 10.11
N GLN A 127 -8.55 16.92 9.02
CA GLN A 127 -8.27 17.73 7.84
C GLN A 127 -9.48 17.66 6.89
N GLY A 128 -10.24 18.76 6.78
CA GLY A 128 -11.38 18.86 5.86
C GLY A 128 -10.94 18.69 4.40
N GLY A 129 -11.52 17.73 3.69
CA GLY A 129 -11.23 17.49 2.27
C GLY A 129 -12.11 16.42 1.64
N LEU A 130 -12.34 16.53 0.32
CA LEU A 130 -13.13 15.56 -0.44
C LEU A 130 -12.30 14.32 -0.74
N ILE A 131 -12.45 13.27 0.06
CA ILE A 131 -11.76 11.99 -0.10
C ILE A 131 -12.59 11.07 -1.01
N LYS A 132 -12.18 10.91 -2.28
CA LYS A 132 -12.82 9.98 -3.23
C LYS A 132 -12.08 8.65 -3.28
N THR A 133 -12.43 7.72 -2.38
CA THR A 133 -11.95 6.33 -2.42
C THR A 133 -12.96 5.39 -1.77
N ALA A 134 -12.99 4.12 -2.19
CA ALA A 134 -13.77 3.07 -1.53
C ALA A 134 -13.36 2.81 -0.06
N SER A 135 -12.27 3.41 0.42
CA SER A 135 -11.85 3.42 1.83
C SER A 135 -12.25 4.69 2.59
N VAL A 136 -13.07 5.58 2.02
CA VAL A 136 -13.38 6.91 2.60
C VAL A 136 -13.86 6.84 4.04
N THR A 137 -14.77 5.92 4.36
CA THR A 137 -15.32 5.74 5.71
C THR A 137 -14.29 5.27 6.73
N GLN A 138 -13.20 4.64 6.27
CA GLN A 138 -12.08 4.21 7.11
C GLN A 138 -11.07 5.35 7.30
N VAL A 139 -10.78 6.11 6.25
CA VAL A 139 -9.78 7.19 6.27
C VAL A 139 -10.24 8.38 7.12
N CYS A 140 -11.55 8.66 7.17
CA CYS A 140 -12.09 9.73 8.03
C CYS A 140 -12.15 9.37 9.52
N ARG A 141 -11.71 8.17 9.93
CA ARG A 141 -11.64 7.76 11.33
C ARG A 141 -10.21 7.85 11.85
N PRO A 142 -10.01 7.96 13.17
CA PRO A 142 -8.68 7.82 13.77
C PRO A 142 -8.00 6.52 13.32
N ILE A 143 -6.68 6.58 13.17
CA ILE A 143 -5.86 5.42 12.84
C ILE A 143 -6.11 4.33 13.90
N SER A 144 -6.40 3.11 13.46
CA SER A 144 -6.68 1.98 14.36
C SER A 144 -6.16 0.66 13.81
N ASP A 145 -5.86 -0.26 14.72
CA ASP A 145 -5.39 -1.62 14.47
C ASP A 145 -6.53 -2.62 14.24
N ARG A 146 -7.79 -2.19 14.27
CA ARG A 146 -8.99 -3.06 14.16
C ARG A 146 -9.03 -3.93 12.91
N SER A 147 -8.29 -3.54 11.87
CA SER A 147 -8.23 -4.27 10.61
C SER A 147 -7.11 -5.32 10.59
N VAL A 148 -6.22 -5.35 11.59
CA VAL A 148 -5.11 -6.29 11.71
C VAL A 148 -5.62 -7.62 12.27
N GLY A 149 -5.26 -8.72 11.60
CA GLY A 149 -5.60 -10.07 12.02
C GLY A 149 -7.06 -10.44 11.85
N ARG A 150 -7.85 -9.67 11.07
CA ARG A 150 -9.26 -10.00 10.79
C ARG A 150 -9.38 -11.32 10.04
N TRP A 151 -8.41 -11.62 9.19
CA TRP A 151 -8.35 -12.87 8.42
C TRP A 151 -8.45 -14.13 9.28
N LYS A 152 -7.95 -14.12 10.52
CA LYS A 152 -7.97 -15.28 11.42
C LYS A 152 -9.37 -15.78 11.74
N ARG A 153 -10.38 -14.91 11.66
CA ARG A 153 -11.79 -15.27 11.88
C ARG A 153 -12.42 -15.95 10.68
N CYS A 154 -11.75 -15.89 9.53
CA CYS A 154 -12.21 -16.44 8.27
C CYS A 154 -11.10 -17.29 7.63
N GLU A 155 -10.21 -17.88 8.45
CA GLU A 155 -9.02 -18.57 7.96
C GLU A 155 -9.40 -19.77 7.09
N ASP A 156 -10.41 -20.53 7.53
CA ASP A 156 -10.94 -21.69 6.80
C ASP A 156 -11.52 -21.28 5.44
N GLU A 157 -12.27 -20.18 5.37
CA GLU A 157 -12.84 -19.66 4.13
C GLU A 157 -11.77 -19.09 3.19
N LEU A 158 -10.62 -18.68 3.72
CA LEU A 158 -9.49 -18.19 2.95
C LEU A 158 -8.57 -19.30 2.42
N ALA A 159 -8.89 -20.58 2.67
CA ALA A 159 -8.10 -21.72 2.18
C ALA A 159 -7.70 -21.62 0.69
N PRO A 160 -8.59 -21.28 -0.27
CA PRO A 160 -8.21 -21.17 -1.67
C PRO A 160 -7.12 -20.10 -1.94
N MET A 161 -7.15 -19.01 -1.17
CA MET A 161 -6.17 -17.94 -1.25
C MET A 161 -4.83 -18.37 -0.64
N ILE A 162 -4.87 -19.06 0.51
CA ILE A 162 -3.69 -19.60 1.19
C ILE A 162 -2.97 -20.60 0.28
N GLU A 163 -3.71 -21.54 -0.30
CA GLU A 163 -3.18 -22.52 -1.24
C GLU A 163 -2.55 -21.85 -2.47
N ALA A 164 -3.25 -20.90 -3.10
CA ALA A 164 -2.75 -20.18 -4.26
C ALA A 164 -1.45 -19.40 -3.98
N MET A 165 -1.26 -18.92 -2.74
CA MET A 165 -0.04 -18.26 -2.28
C MET A 165 1.13 -19.24 -2.03
N GLY A 166 0.88 -20.55 -1.98
CA GLY A 166 1.89 -21.56 -1.64
C GLY A 166 1.89 -21.95 -0.16
N GLY A 167 0.76 -21.76 0.53
CA GLY A 167 0.56 -22.17 1.92
C GLY A 167 0.99 -21.14 2.96
N MET A 168 0.65 -21.44 4.23
CA MET A 168 0.94 -20.57 5.36
C MET A 168 2.45 -20.30 5.55
N ASP A 169 3.30 -21.27 5.23
CA ASP A 169 4.75 -21.11 5.31
C ASP A 169 5.28 -20.03 4.37
N TRP A 170 4.72 -19.93 3.16
CA TRP A 170 5.09 -18.86 2.23
C TRP A 170 4.64 -17.50 2.78
N ILE A 171 3.40 -17.43 3.28
CA ILE A 171 2.78 -16.21 3.82
C ILE A 171 3.60 -15.68 5.00
N GLN A 172 3.93 -16.54 5.96
CA GLN A 172 4.70 -16.14 7.14
C GLN A 172 6.10 -15.64 6.76
N ARG A 173 6.83 -16.38 5.92
CA ARG A 173 8.15 -15.96 5.45
C ARG A 173 8.12 -14.61 4.75
N HIS A 174 7.19 -14.42 3.81
CA HIS A 174 7.11 -13.17 3.05
C HIS A 174 6.56 -12.02 3.87
N HIS A 175 5.70 -12.27 4.86
CA HIS A 175 5.22 -11.24 5.77
C HIS A 175 6.32 -10.75 6.73
N HIS A 176 7.21 -11.64 7.17
CA HIS A 176 8.30 -11.33 8.12
C HIS A 176 9.60 -10.84 7.46
N ALA A 177 9.82 -11.14 6.17
CA ALA A 177 11.01 -10.71 5.42
C ALA A 177 10.96 -9.21 5.00
N GLY A 178 10.62 -8.31 5.92
CA GLY A 178 10.49 -6.88 5.66
C GLY A 178 10.71 -6.02 6.88
#